data_AF-K2RYB9-F1
#
_entry.id   AF-K2RYB9-F1
#
_cell.length_a   1.000
_cell.length_b   1.000
_cell.length_c   1.000
_cell.angle_alpha   90.00
_cell.angle_beta   90.00
_cell.angle_gamma   90.00
#
_symmetry.space_group_name_H-M   'P 1'
#
loop_
_entity.id
_entity.type
_entity.pdbx_description
1 polymer ?
#
loop_
_entity_poly.entity_id
_entity_poly.type
_entity_poly.pdbx_seq_one_letter_code
_entity_poly.pdbx_strand_id
1 'polypeptide(L)'
;MTRREFLDYHYQVHGAIADSPEDPSLKPHKYYQQHVFDSAFGARPNGPLNANHHWTGRDDVTELWFKDLDHMLGNFRSEWVQKTVGPDGANFADLEMSINLMALEKPLPLSVGLKEADVVVDDAAGKHAITAMYWVALPGGEKNGAEAEKTLTPLLRNALEKSASDEVYKWLVNVGLTLEGFDPSAYFGGADLPKYALVYKIYMKDANSAIAVRNAQKAFQDEAGPVNVDIRASFIIFNKEVLVMDVAEGFRFDKTRQPVFKDTL
;
A
#
# COMPACT_ATOMS: atom_id res chain seq x y z
N MET A 1 0.39 -18.11 10.10
CA MET A 1 -1.04 -17.93 10.48
C MET A 1 -1.89 -18.19 9.25
N THR A 2 -3.18 -18.50 9.40
CA THR A 2 -4.12 -18.32 8.28
C THR A 2 -4.26 -16.83 7.97
N ARG A 3 -4.66 -16.47 6.74
CA ARG A 3 -4.91 -15.07 6.35
C ARG A 3 -5.88 -14.36 7.31
N ARG A 4 -6.92 -15.05 7.75
CA ARG A 4 -7.89 -14.50 8.71
C ARG A 4 -7.27 -14.23 10.08
N GLU A 5 -6.53 -15.18 10.63
CA GLU A 5 -5.82 -14.99 11.91
C GLU A 5 -4.81 -13.84 11.82
N PHE A 6 -4.10 -13.72 10.69
CA PHE A 6 -3.18 -12.61 10.43
C PHE A 6 -3.92 -11.26 10.44
N LEU A 7 -4.98 -11.11 9.65
CA LEU A 7 -5.73 -9.85 9.56
C LEU A 7 -6.39 -9.49 10.91
N ASP A 8 -6.93 -10.47 11.63
CA ASP A 8 -7.51 -10.29 12.95
C ASP A 8 -6.46 -9.83 13.96
N TYR A 9 -5.28 -10.47 13.99
CA TYR A 9 -4.20 -10.07 14.89
C TYR A 9 -3.67 -8.67 14.54
N HIS A 10 -3.31 -8.46 13.27
CA HIS A 10 -2.69 -7.22 12.84
C HIS A 10 -3.64 -6.03 13.01
N TYR A 11 -4.94 -6.17 12.74
CA TYR A 11 -5.88 -5.08 13.00
C TYR A 11 -6.22 -4.96 14.49
N GLN A 12 -6.74 -6.03 15.10
CA GLN A 12 -7.38 -5.92 16.42
C GLN A 12 -6.39 -5.80 17.56
N VAL A 13 -5.22 -6.45 17.45
CA VAL A 13 -4.19 -6.46 18.50
C VAL A 13 -3.15 -5.39 18.19
N HIS A 14 -2.47 -5.49 17.05
CA HIS A 14 -1.39 -4.58 16.72
C HIS A 14 -1.89 -3.14 16.50
N GLY A 15 -3.03 -2.97 15.81
CA GLY A 15 -3.66 -1.66 15.64
C GLY A 15 -4.03 -0.99 16.98
N ALA A 16 -4.55 -1.76 17.94
CA ALA A 16 -4.85 -1.26 19.28
C ALA A 16 -3.59 -0.85 20.05
N ILE A 17 -2.52 -1.66 19.97
CA ILE A 17 -1.23 -1.37 20.58
C ILE A 17 -0.63 -0.08 19.99
N ALA A 18 -0.70 0.09 18.68
CA ALA A 18 -0.17 1.26 17.98
C ALA A 18 -0.88 2.57 18.38
N ASP A 19 -2.19 2.55 18.60
CA ASP A 19 -2.97 3.72 19.03
C ASP A 19 -3.08 3.90 20.56
N SER A 20 -2.54 2.97 21.37
CA SER A 20 -2.69 3.01 22.82
C SER A 20 -2.08 4.24 23.53
N PRO A 21 -0.94 4.84 23.11
CA PRO A 21 -0.38 6.01 23.80
C PRO A 21 -1.31 7.21 23.71
N GLU A 22 -1.48 8.01 24.77
CA GLU A 22 -2.22 9.27 24.67
C GLU A 22 -1.38 10.41 24.08
N ASP A 23 -0.05 10.34 24.21
CA ASP A 23 0.86 11.29 23.58
C ASP A 23 0.91 11.04 22.06
N PRO A 24 0.45 11.99 21.22
CA PRO A 24 0.42 11.83 19.77
C PRO A 24 1.80 11.73 19.13
N SER A 25 2.88 12.12 19.82
CA SER A 25 4.26 11.97 19.32
C SER A 25 4.79 10.53 19.41
N LEU A 26 4.13 9.68 20.19
CA LEU A 26 4.51 8.27 20.40
C LEU A 26 3.84 7.32 19.41
N LYS A 27 3.09 7.84 18.44
CA LYS A 27 2.41 7.06 17.40
C LYS A 27 2.52 7.75 16.03
N PRO A 28 2.30 7.02 14.91
CA PRO A 28 2.13 7.64 13.60
C PRO A 28 1.05 8.74 13.62
N HIS A 29 1.18 9.75 12.77
CA HIS A 29 0.15 10.79 12.65
C HIS A 29 -1.16 10.25 12.06
N LYS A 30 -1.03 9.28 11.14
CA LYS A 30 -2.13 8.52 10.56
C LYS A 30 -1.67 7.11 10.24
N TYR A 31 -2.55 6.13 10.40
CA TYR A 31 -2.25 4.72 10.14
C TYR A 31 -3.42 4.06 9.39
N TYR A 32 -3.13 3.54 8.20
CA TYR A 32 -4.01 2.66 7.45
C TYR A 32 -3.46 1.23 7.37
N GLN A 33 -4.38 0.27 7.33
CA GLN A 33 -4.12 -1.06 6.78
C GLN A 33 -4.92 -1.25 5.49
N GLN A 34 -4.35 -1.97 4.53
CA GLN A 34 -4.94 -2.29 3.25
C GLN A 34 -5.12 -3.80 3.16
N HIS A 35 -6.28 -4.33 3.52
CA HIS A 35 -6.49 -5.77 3.54
C HIS A 35 -6.70 -6.29 2.11
N VAL A 36 -5.74 -7.08 1.59
CA VAL A 36 -5.68 -7.53 0.20
C VAL A 36 -6.74 -8.58 -0.05
N PHE A 37 -7.58 -8.44 -1.08
CA PHE A 37 -8.56 -9.45 -1.50
C PHE A 37 -8.27 -10.07 -2.87
N ASP A 38 -7.44 -9.42 -3.70
CA ASP A 38 -7.00 -9.95 -4.98
C ASP A 38 -5.63 -9.34 -5.36
N SER A 39 -4.91 -9.97 -6.28
CA SER A 39 -3.57 -9.53 -6.69
C SER A 39 -3.20 -10.05 -8.07
N ALA A 40 -2.29 -9.33 -8.75
CA ALA A 40 -1.67 -9.80 -9.97
C ALA A 40 -0.17 -9.48 -9.98
N PHE A 41 0.63 -10.53 -10.15
CA PHE A 41 2.09 -10.48 -10.12
C PHE A 41 2.68 -10.65 -11.52
N GLY A 42 3.85 -10.06 -11.74
CA GLY A 42 4.65 -10.27 -12.95
C GLY A 42 5.10 -11.72 -13.10
N ALA A 43 5.33 -12.15 -14.34
CA ALA A 43 5.88 -13.47 -14.62
C ALA A 43 7.28 -13.63 -14.03
N ARG A 44 7.65 -14.88 -13.69
CA ARG A 44 9.01 -15.27 -13.28
C ARG A 44 9.75 -15.94 -14.44
N PRO A 45 10.38 -15.17 -15.35
CA PRO A 45 11.19 -15.76 -16.39
C PRO A 45 12.40 -16.45 -15.77
N ASN A 46 12.82 -17.57 -16.35
CA ASN A 46 13.93 -18.41 -15.89
C ASN A 46 13.65 -19.20 -14.59
N GLY A 47 12.43 -19.17 -14.07
CA GLY A 47 11.97 -20.14 -13.06
C GLY A 47 11.47 -21.44 -13.69
N PRO A 48 11.21 -22.48 -12.89
CA PRO A 48 10.45 -23.64 -13.36
C PRO A 48 9.12 -23.22 -13.99
N LEU A 49 8.60 -24.04 -14.91
CA LEU A 49 7.26 -23.82 -15.48
C LEU A 49 6.24 -23.70 -14.34
N ASN A 50 5.34 -22.72 -14.44
CA ASN A 50 4.31 -22.41 -13.42
C ASN A 50 4.85 -21.99 -12.04
N ALA A 51 6.12 -21.56 -11.94
CA ALA A 51 6.65 -21.02 -10.69
C ALA A 51 6.34 -19.52 -10.55
N ASN A 52 5.83 -19.13 -9.39
CA ASN A 52 5.75 -17.73 -8.99
C ASN A 52 7.09 -17.23 -8.42
N HIS A 53 7.22 -15.91 -8.29
CA HIS A 53 8.30 -15.34 -7.47
C HIS A 53 8.11 -15.74 -6.00
N HIS A 54 9.22 -15.90 -5.28
CA HIS A 54 9.19 -16.28 -3.86
C HIS A 54 8.51 -15.21 -2.99
N TRP A 55 8.43 -13.98 -3.48
CA TRP A 55 7.79 -12.83 -2.82
C TRP A 55 6.34 -12.57 -3.26
N THR A 56 5.73 -13.50 -4.02
CA THR A 56 4.30 -13.43 -4.33
C THR A 56 3.44 -13.85 -3.14
N GLY A 57 2.20 -13.35 -3.10
CA GLY A 57 1.28 -13.52 -1.97
C GLY A 57 1.47 -12.40 -0.96
N ARG A 58 0.42 -11.58 -0.78
CA ARG A 58 0.37 -10.46 0.16
C ARG A 58 -1.00 -10.44 0.80
N ASP A 59 -1.03 -10.43 2.12
CA ASP A 59 -2.30 -10.38 2.88
C ASP A 59 -2.72 -8.94 3.18
N ASP A 60 -1.78 -8.01 3.33
CA ASP A 60 -2.07 -6.59 3.48
C ASP A 60 -0.93 -5.63 3.07
N VAL A 61 -1.18 -4.33 3.26
CA VAL A 61 -0.17 -3.25 3.31
C VAL A 61 -0.43 -2.36 4.52
N THR A 62 0.62 -1.98 5.23
CA THR A 62 0.59 -0.94 6.27
C THR A 62 1.08 0.39 5.70
N GLU A 63 0.31 1.46 5.90
CA GLU A 63 0.71 2.83 5.57
C GLU A 63 0.80 3.66 6.85
N LEU A 64 1.99 4.16 7.15
CA LEU A 64 2.27 5.01 8.31
C LEU A 64 2.61 6.42 7.84
N TRP A 65 1.87 7.39 8.35
CA TRP A 65 2.05 8.80 8.02
C TRP A 65 2.69 9.54 9.19
N PHE A 66 3.58 10.47 8.88
CA PHE A 66 4.24 11.30 9.87
C PHE A 66 4.16 12.78 9.44
N LYS A 67 4.09 13.68 10.42
CA LYS A 67 4.04 15.13 10.16
C LYS A 67 5.28 15.63 9.42
N ASP A 68 6.43 15.09 9.80
CA ASP A 68 7.75 15.42 9.30
C ASP A 68 8.74 14.30 9.68
N LEU A 69 10.00 14.46 9.25
CA LEU A 69 11.08 13.51 9.51
C LEU A 69 11.40 13.38 11.00
N ASP A 70 11.36 14.48 11.76
CA ASP A 70 11.67 14.47 13.20
C ASP A 70 10.62 13.68 13.98
N HIS A 71 9.34 13.82 13.61
CA HIS A 71 8.25 13.02 14.15
C HIS A 71 8.44 11.54 13.85
N MET A 72 8.80 11.18 12.63
CA MET A 72 9.07 9.80 12.24
C MET A 72 10.22 9.18 13.04
N LEU A 73 11.37 9.87 13.09
CA LEU A 73 12.55 9.39 13.82
C LEU A 73 12.30 9.35 15.33
N GLY A 74 11.61 10.35 15.88
CA GLY A 74 11.20 10.40 17.28
C GLY A 74 10.27 9.25 17.63
N ASN A 75 9.29 8.96 16.79
CA ASN A 75 8.38 7.84 16.96
C ASN A 75 9.13 6.50 17.02
N PHE A 76 9.96 6.19 16.02
CA PHE A 76 10.73 4.94 16.00
C PHE A 76 11.80 4.82 17.11
N ARG A 77 12.26 5.94 17.67
CA ARG A 77 13.19 5.95 18.81
C ARG A 77 12.49 5.91 20.17
N SER A 78 11.17 6.03 20.21
CA SER A 78 10.41 6.05 21.46
C SER A 78 10.50 4.71 22.19
N GLU A 79 10.48 4.77 23.52
CA GLU A 79 10.46 3.56 24.35
C GLU A 79 9.23 2.68 24.05
N TRP A 80 8.07 3.31 23.79
CA TRP A 80 6.84 2.60 23.44
C TRP A 80 7.01 1.77 22.18
N VAL A 81 7.54 2.37 21.10
CA VAL A 81 7.76 1.64 19.85
C VAL A 81 8.83 0.57 20.00
N GLN A 82 9.95 0.86 20.67
CA GLN A 82 11.05 -0.09 20.83
C GLN A 82 10.70 -1.29 21.72
N LYS A 83 9.88 -1.11 22.75
CA LYS A 83 9.58 -2.16 23.73
C LYS A 83 8.22 -2.82 23.54
N THR A 84 7.30 -2.19 22.81
CA THR A 84 5.91 -2.66 22.67
C THR A 84 5.52 -2.88 21.22
N VAL A 85 5.51 -1.84 20.39
CA VAL A 85 5.01 -1.94 18.99
C VAL A 85 5.92 -2.81 18.13
N GLY A 86 7.23 -2.52 18.10
CA GLY A 86 8.19 -3.23 17.27
C GLY A 86 8.27 -4.73 17.58
N PRO A 87 8.46 -5.14 18.85
CA PRO A 87 8.51 -6.55 19.22
C PRO A 87 7.23 -7.34 18.90
N ASP A 88 6.06 -6.69 18.91
CA ASP A 88 4.79 -7.35 18.56
C ASP A 88 4.74 -7.81 17.09
N GLY A 89 5.56 -7.22 16.21
CA GLY A 89 5.70 -7.66 14.81
C GLY A 89 6.00 -9.15 14.66
N ALA A 90 6.76 -9.74 15.59
CA ALA A 90 7.11 -11.17 15.56
C ALA A 90 5.89 -12.10 15.75
N ASN A 91 4.75 -11.58 16.19
CA ASN A 91 3.54 -12.35 16.38
C ASN A 91 2.73 -12.52 15.10
N PHE A 92 2.91 -11.67 14.08
CA PHE A 92 2.07 -11.71 12.87
C PHE A 92 2.83 -11.52 11.56
N ALA A 93 3.99 -10.85 11.56
CA ALA A 93 4.70 -10.49 10.34
C ALA A 93 5.83 -11.46 10.00
N ASP A 94 5.84 -11.94 8.75
CA ASP A 94 7.01 -12.56 8.14
C ASP A 94 7.98 -11.47 7.68
N LEU A 95 8.77 -10.92 8.62
CA LEU A 95 9.60 -9.73 8.37
C LEU A 95 10.58 -9.88 7.20
N GLU A 96 11.06 -11.11 6.92
CA GLU A 96 11.91 -11.38 5.75
C GLU A 96 11.20 -11.13 4.42
N MET A 97 9.87 -11.12 4.43
CA MET A 97 9.00 -10.94 3.27
C MET A 97 8.44 -9.51 3.15
N SER A 98 8.77 -8.58 4.05
CA SER A 98 8.27 -7.19 4.03
C SER A 98 8.81 -6.36 2.87
N ILE A 99 7.95 -5.89 1.98
CA ILE A 99 8.32 -4.90 0.96
C ILE A 99 8.09 -3.50 1.52
N ASN A 100 9.13 -2.68 1.52
CA ASN A 100 9.11 -1.35 2.15
C ASN A 100 9.32 -0.24 1.13
N LEU A 101 8.58 0.85 1.29
CA LEU A 101 8.76 2.09 0.56
C LEU A 101 8.65 3.28 1.52
N MET A 102 9.72 4.07 1.59
CA MET A 102 9.63 5.43 2.14
C MET A 102 9.24 6.36 1.00
N ALA A 103 8.20 7.18 1.19
CA ALA A 103 7.65 7.98 0.11
C ALA A 103 7.13 9.34 0.55
N LEU A 104 7.02 10.24 -0.43
CA LEU A 104 6.12 11.39 -0.36
C LEU A 104 4.89 11.07 -1.20
N GLU A 105 3.72 11.20 -0.59
CA GLU A 105 2.46 11.05 -1.30
C GLU A 105 2.10 12.34 -2.06
N LYS A 106 1.63 12.17 -3.29
CA LYS A 106 1.17 13.26 -4.16
C LYS A 106 -0.20 12.89 -4.74
N PRO A 107 -1.26 13.67 -4.48
CA PRO A 107 -2.52 13.50 -5.20
C PRO A 107 -2.32 13.85 -6.67
N LEU A 108 -3.00 13.12 -7.55
CA LEU A 108 -2.86 13.29 -8.99
C LEU A 108 -4.21 13.70 -9.60
N PRO A 109 -4.21 14.65 -10.56
CA PRO A 109 -5.42 14.99 -11.27
C PRO A 109 -5.85 13.81 -12.14
N LEU A 110 -7.17 13.68 -12.29
CA LEU A 110 -7.80 12.62 -13.05
C LEU A 110 -9.06 13.18 -13.72
N SER A 111 -9.18 12.96 -15.02
CA SER A 111 -10.33 13.37 -15.82
C SER A 111 -11.25 12.16 -16.02
N VAL A 112 -12.05 11.88 -15.00
CA VAL A 112 -12.91 10.68 -14.92
C VAL A 112 -14.40 11.03 -14.88
N GLY A 113 -15.22 10.07 -15.29
CA GLY A 113 -16.67 10.18 -15.26
C GLY A 113 -17.25 10.01 -13.86
N LEU A 114 -16.64 9.15 -13.03
CA LEU A 114 -17.05 8.92 -11.65
C LEU A 114 -16.45 9.98 -10.71
N LYS A 115 -17.30 10.64 -9.91
CA LYS A 115 -16.86 11.64 -8.92
C LYS A 115 -16.73 11.00 -7.54
N GLU A 116 -15.78 11.50 -6.74
CA GLU A 116 -15.57 11.03 -5.35
C GLU A 116 -16.85 11.15 -4.50
N ALA A 117 -17.66 12.20 -4.72
CA ALA A 117 -18.93 12.39 -4.01
C ALA A 117 -20.00 11.32 -4.31
N ASP A 118 -19.85 10.57 -5.40
CA ASP A 118 -20.78 9.51 -5.80
C ASP A 118 -20.42 8.15 -5.18
N VAL A 119 -19.28 8.05 -4.48
CA VAL A 119 -18.82 6.84 -3.80
C VAL A 119 -18.95 6.99 -2.30
N VAL A 120 -19.58 6.01 -1.66
CA VAL A 120 -19.83 6.04 -0.20
C VAL A 120 -18.65 5.40 0.53
N VAL A 121 -17.77 6.23 1.07
CA VAL A 121 -16.74 5.84 2.04
C VAL A 121 -17.05 6.51 3.38
N ASP A 122 -17.07 5.71 4.43
CA ASP A 122 -17.33 6.13 5.80
C ASP A 122 -16.66 5.13 6.75
N ASP A 123 -15.38 5.37 7.04
CA ASP A 123 -14.60 4.49 7.92
C ASP A 123 -15.23 4.36 9.31
N ALA A 124 -15.86 5.41 9.83
CA ALA A 124 -16.54 5.37 11.13
C ALA A 124 -17.73 4.39 11.12
N ALA A 125 -18.44 4.29 9.99
CA ALA A 125 -19.50 3.31 9.78
C ALA A 125 -19.02 1.97 9.19
N GLY A 126 -17.70 1.75 9.08
CA GLY A 126 -17.12 0.51 8.51
C GLY A 126 -17.33 0.38 6.99
N LYS A 127 -17.58 1.48 6.28
CA LYS A 127 -17.70 1.53 4.82
C LYS A 127 -16.35 1.92 4.22
N HIS A 128 -15.51 0.91 4.06
CA HIS A 128 -14.13 1.05 3.61
C HIS A 128 -14.00 1.37 2.12
N ALA A 129 -12.99 2.17 1.77
CA ALA A 129 -12.62 2.39 0.39
C ALA A 129 -12.05 1.09 -0.23
N ILE A 130 -12.31 0.89 -1.52
CA ILE A 130 -11.69 -0.17 -2.31
C ILE A 130 -10.54 0.46 -3.12
N THR A 131 -9.33 -0.05 -2.93
CA THR A 131 -8.13 0.51 -3.57
C THR A 131 -7.42 -0.55 -4.40
N ALA A 132 -6.71 -0.10 -5.44
CA ALA A 132 -5.65 -0.87 -6.07
C ALA A 132 -4.32 -0.18 -5.80
N MET A 133 -3.34 -0.91 -5.28
CA MET A 133 -1.97 -0.42 -5.09
C MET A 133 -1.07 -1.06 -6.12
N TYR A 134 -0.59 -0.26 -7.09
CA TYR A 134 0.30 -0.71 -8.15
C TYR A 134 1.74 -0.34 -7.82
N TRP A 135 2.52 -1.36 -7.48
CA TRP A 135 3.93 -1.27 -7.12
C TRP A 135 4.80 -1.37 -8.37
N VAL A 136 5.54 -0.30 -8.66
CA VAL A 136 6.33 -0.16 -9.89
C VAL A 136 7.82 -0.26 -9.56
N ALA A 137 8.43 -1.34 -10.02
CA ALA A 137 9.87 -1.54 -10.00
C ALA A 137 10.48 -1.01 -11.30
N LEU A 138 11.65 -0.38 -11.19
CA LEU A 138 12.42 0.09 -12.34
C LEU A 138 13.49 -0.95 -12.71
N PRO A 139 13.92 -1.01 -13.98
CA PRO A 139 14.92 -1.99 -14.43
C PRO A 139 16.26 -1.93 -13.68
N GLY A 140 16.65 -0.77 -13.13
CA GLY A 140 17.87 -0.61 -12.35
C GLY A 140 17.72 -0.87 -10.86
N GLY A 141 16.50 -1.19 -10.38
CA GLY A 141 16.23 -1.42 -8.96
C GLY A 141 16.27 -0.15 -8.11
N GLU A 142 16.08 1.02 -8.72
CA GLU A 142 16.12 2.30 -8.03
C GLU A 142 14.94 2.46 -7.05
N LYS A 143 15.22 3.04 -5.87
CA LYS A 143 14.20 3.40 -4.86
C LYS A 143 13.66 4.82 -5.06
N ASN A 144 14.45 5.72 -5.64
CA ASN A 144 14.09 7.12 -5.81
C ASN A 144 13.21 7.28 -7.05
N GLY A 145 11.94 7.65 -6.86
CA GLY A 145 10.92 7.67 -7.92
C GLY A 145 10.73 9.00 -8.63
N ALA A 146 11.38 10.09 -8.19
CA ALA A 146 11.06 11.44 -8.68
C ALA A 146 11.14 11.59 -10.21
N GLU A 147 12.17 11.05 -10.86
CA GLU A 147 12.29 11.11 -12.33
C GLU A 147 11.34 10.14 -13.03
N ALA A 148 11.13 8.95 -12.45
CA ALA A 148 10.19 7.97 -12.99
C ALA A 148 8.74 8.47 -12.92
N GLU A 149 8.35 9.21 -11.87
CA GLU A 149 7.00 9.78 -11.73
C GLU A 149 6.66 10.71 -12.90
N LYS A 150 7.60 11.56 -13.31
CA LYS A 150 7.40 12.51 -14.41
C LYS A 150 7.10 11.83 -15.74
N THR A 151 7.67 10.65 -15.96
CA THR A 151 7.55 9.91 -17.23
C THR A 151 6.43 8.87 -17.19
N LEU A 152 6.27 8.15 -16.08
CA LEU A 152 5.33 7.03 -15.95
C LEU A 152 3.93 7.46 -15.57
N THR A 153 3.77 8.50 -14.74
CA THR A 153 2.45 8.95 -14.28
C THR A 153 1.54 9.38 -15.44
N PRO A 154 1.99 10.17 -16.44
CA PRO A 154 1.15 10.51 -17.58
C PRO A 154 0.66 9.29 -18.36
N LEU A 155 1.50 8.26 -18.53
CA LEU A 155 1.15 7.04 -19.25
C LEU A 155 0.07 6.24 -18.51
N LEU A 156 0.25 6.07 -17.19
CA LEU A 156 -0.74 5.36 -16.39
C LEU A 156 -2.05 6.15 -16.29
N ARG A 157 -1.99 7.49 -16.21
CA ARG A 157 -3.19 8.35 -16.26
C ARG A 157 -4.00 8.09 -17.53
N ASN A 158 -3.35 8.18 -18.69
CA ASN A 158 -4.01 7.97 -19.98
C ASN A 158 -4.65 6.58 -20.06
N ALA A 159 -3.98 5.55 -19.54
CA ALA A 159 -4.51 4.20 -19.51
C ALA A 159 -5.74 4.05 -18.61
N LEU A 160 -5.73 4.70 -17.43
CA LEU A 160 -6.85 4.74 -16.48
C LEU A 160 -8.05 5.50 -17.05
N GLU A 161 -7.83 6.71 -17.56
CA GLU A 161 -8.89 7.54 -18.16
C GLU A 161 -9.53 6.84 -19.38
N LYS A 162 -8.78 6.04 -20.12
CA LYS A 162 -9.30 5.27 -21.25
C LYS A 162 -10.06 4.01 -20.84
N SER A 163 -9.60 3.30 -19.82
CA SER A 163 -10.06 1.92 -19.53
C SER A 163 -10.93 1.80 -18.28
N ALA A 164 -10.93 2.82 -17.41
CA ALA A 164 -11.53 2.79 -16.08
C ALA A 164 -12.19 4.12 -15.69
N SER A 165 -12.65 4.92 -16.67
CA SER A 165 -13.17 6.27 -16.44
C SER A 165 -14.35 6.35 -15.48
N ASP A 166 -15.19 5.32 -15.49
CA ASP A 166 -16.41 5.25 -14.69
C ASP A 166 -16.24 4.34 -13.46
N GLU A 167 -15.02 3.84 -13.25
CA GLU A 167 -14.67 2.84 -12.24
C GLU A 167 -13.67 3.37 -11.20
N VAL A 168 -12.91 4.41 -11.55
CA VAL A 168 -11.92 5.06 -10.68
C VAL A 168 -12.36 6.50 -10.43
N TYR A 169 -12.35 6.92 -9.17
CA TYR A 169 -12.79 8.27 -8.77
C TYR A 169 -11.66 9.14 -8.20
N LYS A 170 -10.55 8.53 -7.81
CA LYS A 170 -9.40 9.22 -7.20
C LYS A 170 -8.15 8.37 -7.36
N TRP A 171 -7.01 9.03 -7.46
CA TRP A 171 -5.73 8.35 -7.42
C TRP A 171 -4.62 9.27 -6.95
N LEU A 172 -3.54 8.64 -6.49
CA LEU A 172 -2.36 9.30 -5.96
C LEU A 172 -1.13 8.44 -6.24
N VAL A 173 0.03 9.04 -6.04
CA VAL A 173 1.31 8.35 -6.16
C VAL A 173 2.14 8.56 -4.90
N ASN A 174 2.64 7.46 -4.34
CA ASN A 174 3.70 7.44 -3.37
C ASN A 174 5.03 7.40 -4.11
N VAL A 175 5.73 8.54 -4.13
CA VAL A 175 7.02 8.69 -4.81
C VAL A 175 8.13 8.28 -3.86
N GLY A 176 8.79 7.17 -4.19
CA GLY A 176 9.87 6.60 -3.38
C GLY A 176 11.03 7.56 -3.20
N LEU A 177 11.61 7.55 -2.00
CA LEU A 177 12.80 8.31 -1.67
C LEU A 177 13.70 7.56 -0.67
N THR A 178 14.98 7.90 -0.69
CA THR A 178 15.96 7.41 0.29
C THR A 178 16.30 8.50 1.30
N LEU A 179 16.33 8.14 2.59
CA LEU A 179 16.75 9.03 3.67
C LEU A 179 18.16 8.65 4.14
N GLU A 180 19.03 9.63 4.30
CA GLU A 180 20.34 9.40 4.88
C GLU A 180 20.20 8.92 6.34
N GLY A 181 20.89 7.85 6.70
CA GLY A 181 20.86 7.31 8.06
C GLY A 181 19.59 6.56 8.46
N PHE A 182 18.63 6.36 7.55
CA PHE A 182 17.43 5.56 7.81
C PHE A 182 17.18 4.57 6.66
N ASP A 183 17.37 3.28 6.94
CA ASP A 183 17.00 2.19 6.05
C ASP A 183 15.74 1.50 6.59
N PRO A 184 14.58 1.64 5.94
CA PRO A 184 13.37 0.98 6.40
C PRO A 184 13.51 -0.55 6.41
N SER A 185 14.34 -1.13 5.52
CA SER A 185 14.53 -2.58 5.50
C SER A 185 15.36 -3.12 6.67
N ALA A 186 16.14 -2.27 7.35
CA ALA A 186 16.81 -2.65 8.59
C ALA A 186 15.82 -2.77 9.77
N TYR A 187 14.69 -2.06 9.72
CA TYR A 187 13.68 -2.09 10.76
C TYR A 187 12.54 -3.07 10.44
N PHE A 188 12.01 -3.01 9.21
CA PHE A 188 10.86 -3.81 8.78
C PHE A 188 11.24 -5.11 8.06
N GLY A 189 12.53 -5.34 7.79
CA GLY A 189 13.03 -6.52 7.07
C GLY A 189 12.96 -6.39 5.53
N GLY A 190 13.03 -7.53 4.83
CA GLY A 190 12.97 -7.59 3.37
C GLY A 190 14.11 -6.88 2.62
N ALA A 191 15.31 -6.85 3.21
CA ALA A 191 16.50 -6.27 2.60
C ALA A 191 16.79 -6.85 1.21
N ASP A 192 16.55 -8.15 1.01
CA ASP A 192 16.81 -8.87 -0.25
C ASP A 192 15.63 -8.86 -1.25
N LEU A 193 14.51 -8.22 -0.89
CA LEU A 193 13.34 -8.14 -1.78
C LEU A 193 13.48 -7.06 -2.84
N PRO A 194 12.73 -7.16 -3.96
CA PRO A 194 12.70 -6.12 -4.99
C PRO A 194 12.41 -4.74 -4.42
N LYS A 195 12.99 -3.73 -5.06
CA LYS A 195 12.82 -2.33 -4.68
C LYS A 195 11.88 -1.65 -5.66
N TYR A 196 11.13 -0.70 -5.13
CA TYR A 196 10.08 -0.01 -5.87
C TYR A 196 10.34 1.48 -5.82
N ALA A 197 10.13 2.12 -6.97
CA ALA A 197 10.32 3.56 -7.10
C ALA A 197 9.00 4.31 -6.89
N LEU A 198 7.88 3.70 -7.26
CA LEU A 198 6.55 4.31 -7.18
C LEU A 198 5.54 3.28 -6.69
N VAL A 199 4.56 3.75 -5.92
CA VAL A 199 3.32 3.02 -5.65
C VAL A 199 2.15 3.91 -5.98
N TYR A 200 1.39 3.55 -7.01
CA TYR A 200 0.14 4.24 -7.32
C TYR A 200 -0.98 3.64 -6.50
N LYS A 201 -1.74 4.48 -5.81
CA LYS A 201 -2.95 4.06 -5.09
C LYS A 201 -4.15 4.62 -5.84
N ILE A 202 -4.98 3.71 -6.34
CA ILE A 202 -6.08 3.98 -7.24
C ILE A 202 -7.36 3.62 -6.49
N TYR A 203 -8.21 4.59 -6.23
CA TYR A 203 -9.46 4.39 -5.52
C TYR A 203 -10.56 4.03 -6.52
N MET A 204 -11.23 2.92 -6.24
CA MET A 204 -12.18 2.29 -7.14
C MET A 204 -13.58 2.30 -6.55
N LYS A 205 -14.58 2.32 -7.43
CA LYS A 205 -15.99 2.25 -7.06
C LYS A 205 -16.32 1.05 -6.18
N ASP A 206 -15.90 -0.15 -6.61
CA ASP A 206 -16.05 -1.40 -5.86
C ASP A 206 -15.06 -2.47 -6.34
N ALA A 207 -15.15 -3.69 -5.79
CA ALA A 207 -14.23 -4.78 -6.13
C ALA A 207 -14.32 -5.23 -7.60
N ASN A 208 -15.45 -5.04 -8.30
CA ASN A 208 -15.60 -5.42 -9.71
C ASN A 208 -14.80 -4.50 -10.64
N SER A 209 -14.51 -3.27 -10.20
CA SER A 209 -13.68 -2.30 -10.92
C SER A 209 -12.24 -2.80 -11.13
N ALA A 210 -11.80 -3.84 -10.41
CA ALA A 210 -10.49 -4.47 -10.58
C ALA A 210 -10.21 -4.86 -12.05
N ILE A 211 -11.23 -5.33 -12.79
CA ILE A 211 -11.08 -5.70 -14.20
C ILE A 211 -10.67 -4.49 -15.06
N ALA A 212 -11.35 -3.34 -14.87
CA ALA A 212 -11.06 -2.11 -15.59
C ALA A 212 -9.66 -1.58 -15.25
N VAL A 213 -9.26 -1.63 -13.98
CA VAL A 213 -7.91 -1.26 -13.54
C VAL A 213 -6.85 -2.20 -14.09
N ARG A 214 -7.12 -3.52 -14.19
CA ARG A 214 -6.19 -4.46 -14.84
C ARG A 214 -6.03 -4.18 -16.34
N ASN A 215 -7.09 -3.78 -17.03
CA ASN A 215 -7.01 -3.35 -18.43
C ASN A 215 -6.13 -2.10 -18.59
N ALA A 216 -6.31 -1.11 -17.71
CA ALA A 216 -5.44 0.08 -17.67
C ALA A 216 -3.98 -0.28 -17.39
N GLN A 217 -3.71 -1.11 -16.38
CA GLN A 217 -2.36 -1.56 -16.05
C GLN A 217 -1.72 -2.29 -17.23
N LYS A 218 -2.46 -3.15 -17.95
CA LYS A 218 -1.93 -3.84 -19.14
C LYS A 218 -1.57 -2.85 -20.24
N ALA A 219 -2.45 -1.91 -20.57
CA ALA A 219 -2.17 -0.89 -21.57
C ALA A 219 -0.93 -0.04 -21.19
N PHE A 220 -0.81 0.33 -19.91
CA PHE A 220 0.39 0.98 -19.38
C PHE A 220 1.65 0.11 -19.53
N GLN A 221 1.58 -1.18 -19.21
CA GLN A 221 2.72 -2.09 -19.31
C GLN A 221 3.14 -2.34 -20.76
N ASP A 222 2.19 -2.41 -21.69
CA ASP A 222 2.48 -2.55 -23.13
C ASP A 222 3.23 -1.30 -23.67
N GLU A 223 2.93 -0.11 -23.14
CA GLU A 223 3.57 1.15 -23.53
C GLU A 223 4.89 1.43 -22.80
N ALA A 224 4.91 1.30 -21.46
CA ALA A 224 6.04 1.69 -20.61
C ALA A 224 7.01 0.53 -20.30
N GLY A 225 6.53 -0.71 -20.29
CA GLY A 225 7.26 -1.91 -19.90
C GLY A 225 8.54 -2.19 -20.68
N PRO A 226 8.60 -1.98 -22.02
CA PRO A 226 9.81 -2.29 -22.79
C PRO A 226 11.06 -1.48 -22.41
N VAL A 227 10.92 -0.32 -21.77
CA VAL A 227 12.04 0.61 -21.54
C VAL A 227 12.15 1.09 -20.10
N ASN A 228 11.03 1.31 -19.41
CA ASN A 228 11.01 2.12 -18.19
C ASN A 228 10.48 1.38 -16.95
N VAL A 229 9.96 0.16 -17.08
CA VAL A 229 9.36 -0.59 -15.97
C VAL A 229 9.83 -2.03 -15.99
N ASP A 230 10.32 -2.54 -14.86
CA ASP A 230 10.49 -3.98 -14.69
C ASP A 230 9.13 -4.61 -14.39
N ILE A 231 8.44 -5.04 -15.45
CA ILE A 231 7.13 -5.69 -15.35
C ILE A 231 7.16 -7.03 -14.60
N ARG A 232 8.34 -7.65 -14.45
CA ARG A 232 8.51 -8.94 -13.77
C ARG A 232 8.56 -8.76 -12.26
N ALA A 233 9.13 -7.64 -11.81
CA ALA A 233 9.21 -7.26 -10.41
C ALA A 233 8.02 -6.37 -9.96
N SER A 234 7.33 -5.72 -10.90
CA SER A 234 6.14 -4.92 -10.62
C SER A 234 4.89 -5.78 -10.39
N PHE A 235 3.99 -5.33 -9.53
CA PHE A 235 2.77 -6.05 -9.20
C PHE A 235 1.66 -5.12 -8.72
N ILE A 236 0.41 -5.56 -8.82
CA ILE A 236 -0.74 -4.83 -8.27
C ILE A 236 -1.45 -5.70 -7.23
N ILE A 237 -1.98 -5.06 -6.20
CA ILE A 237 -2.84 -5.66 -5.18
C ILE A 237 -4.11 -4.84 -5.03
N PHE A 238 -5.23 -5.51 -4.76
CA PHE A 238 -6.53 -4.91 -4.59
C PHE A 238 -7.00 -5.12 -3.15
N ASN A 239 -7.43 -4.03 -2.51
CA ASN A 239 -7.55 -3.99 -1.05
C ASN A 239 -8.85 -3.32 -0.59
N LYS A 240 -9.25 -3.65 0.63
CA LYS A 240 -10.10 -2.81 1.46
C LYS A 240 -9.22 -1.97 2.37
N GLU A 241 -9.30 -0.65 2.24
CA GLU A 241 -8.59 0.29 3.09
C GLU A 241 -9.33 0.48 4.42
N VAL A 242 -8.66 0.29 5.55
CA VAL A 242 -9.19 0.61 6.86
C VAL A 242 -8.32 1.64 7.57
N LEU A 243 -8.93 2.74 7.99
CA LEU A 243 -8.31 3.69 8.90
C LEU A 243 -8.22 3.07 10.31
N VAL A 244 -6.99 2.88 10.79
CA VAL A 244 -6.73 2.42 12.16
C VAL A 244 -6.85 3.60 13.11
N MET A 245 -6.15 4.68 12.81
CA MET A 245 -6.20 5.94 13.58
C MET A 245 -5.78 7.16 12.74
N ASP A 246 -6.27 8.33 13.14
CA ASP A 246 -5.88 9.65 12.63
C ASP A 246 -5.80 10.65 13.79
N VAL A 247 -4.60 11.12 14.09
CA VAL A 247 -4.36 12.07 15.18
C VAL A 247 -4.96 13.44 14.88
N ALA A 248 -4.93 13.90 13.62
CA ALA A 248 -5.44 15.21 13.25
C ALA A 248 -6.95 15.30 13.42
N GLU A 249 -7.66 14.23 13.06
CA GLU A 249 -9.11 14.13 13.12
C GLU A 249 -9.63 13.55 14.45
N GLY A 250 -8.74 13.21 15.39
CA GLY A 250 -9.10 12.57 16.66
C GLY A 250 -9.73 11.18 16.47
N PHE A 251 -9.48 10.52 15.34
CA PHE A 251 -10.01 9.20 15.01
C PHE A 251 -9.18 8.13 15.72
N ARG A 252 -9.73 7.54 16.78
CA ARG A 252 -9.07 6.48 17.58
C ARG A 252 -9.44 5.10 17.08
N PHE A 253 -8.61 4.11 17.40
CA PHE A 253 -8.83 2.70 17.07
C PHE A 253 -10.18 2.17 17.61
N ASP A 254 -10.86 1.36 16.80
CA ASP A 254 -12.08 0.64 17.16
C ASP A 254 -12.10 -0.68 16.38
N LYS A 255 -12.10 -1.79 17.13
CA LYS A 255 -12.09 -3.15 16.59
C LYS A 255 -13.30 -3.47 15.71
N THR A 256 -14.41 -2.76 15.87
CA THR A 256 -15.66 -3.01 15.12
C THR A 256 -15.58 -2.56 13.66
N ARG A 257 -14.55 -1.77 13.31
CA ARG A 257 -14.34 -1.24 11.96
C ARG A 257 -13.35 -2.08 11.14
N GLN A 258 -13.03 -3.29 11.57
CA GLN A 258 -12.21 -4.19 10.77
C GLN A 258 -12.95 -4.58 9.47
N PRO A 259 -12.29 -4.58 8.31
CA PRO A 259 -12.87 -5.09 7.08
C PRO A 259 -13.30 -6.55 7.22
N VAL A 260 -14.55 -6.83 6.84
CA VAL A 260 -15.06 -8.20 6.72
C VAL A 260 -15.01 -8.63 5.26
N PHE A 261 -14.36 -9.74 4.98
CA PHE A 261 -14.46 -10.43 3.70
C PHE A 261 -15.61 -11.44 3.77
N LYS A 262 -16.47 -11.42 2.76
CA LYS A 262 -17.40 -12.53 2.53
C LYS A 262 -16.58 -13.65 1.92
N ASP A 263 -15.88 -14.41 2.77
CA ASP A 263 -15.20 -15.60 2.30
C ASP A 263 -16.29 -16.55 1.74
N THR A 264 -16.24 -16.80 0.44
CA THR A 264 -17.01 -17.90 -0.14
C THR A 264 -16.30 -19.19 0.25
N LEU A 265 -16.78 -19.82 1.32
CA LEU A 265 -16.53 -21.25 1.56
C LEU A 265 -17.28 -22.09 0.52
#